data_AF-A0A5B0IF42-F1
#
_entry.id   AF-A0A5B0IF42-F1
#
_cell.length_a   1.000
_cell.length_b   1.000
_cell.length_c   1.000
_cell.angle_alpha   90.00
_cell.angle_beta   90.00
_cell.angle_gamma   90.00
#
_symmetry.space_group_name_H-M   'P 1'
#
loop_
_entity.id
_entity.type
_entity.pdbx_description
1 polymer ?
#
loop_
_entity_poly.entity_id
_entity_poly.type
_entity_poly.pdbx_seq_one_letter_code
_entity_poly.pdbx_strand_id
1 'polypeptide(L)'
;MAKVFGLTRKSLLRGWPLVGLIGVGLTAVALAYGGVTGDLETTGCRVVVQGEQVTVRAAPGNSAAPVRTLPVGTEVAAETIVDGGFRKLTEQNQWVPVDSVAATPGSRC
;
A
#
# COMPACT_ATOMS: atom_id res chain seq x y z
N MET A 1 -65.40 13.23 12.61
CA MET A 1 -64.98 12.59 11.34
C MET A 1 -63.46 12.62 11.28
N ALA A 2 -62.80 11.48 11.52
CA ALA A 2 -61.34 11.38 11.46
C ALA A 2 -60.90 11.21 9.99
N LYS A 3 -60.07 12.12 9.48
CA LYS A 3 -59.54 12.05 8.12
C LYS A 3 -58.20 11.32 8.16
N VAL A 4 -58.25 10.01 7.93
CA VAL A 4 -57.07 9.16 7.73
C VAL A 4 -56.40 9.62 6.44
N PHE A 5 -55.29 10.34 6.56
CA PHE A 5 -54.44 10.67 5.42
C PHE A 5 -53.63 9.43 5.06
N GLY A 6 -54.08 8.73 4.02
CA GLY A 6 -53.37 7.63 3.41
C GLY A 6 -51.99 8.07 2.94
N LEU A 7 -50.96 7.43 3.48
CA LEU A 7 -49.59 7.53 2.99
C LEU A 7 -49.52 6.91 1.60
N THR A 8 -49.68 7.75 0.58
CA THR A 8 -49.46 7.36 -0.81
C THR A 8 -47.96 7.08 -0.97
N ARG A 9 -47.61 5.80 -1.09
CA ARG A 9 -46.26 5.29 -1.32
C ARG A 9 -45.81 5.66 -2.75
N LYS A 10 -45.55 6.94 -3.00
CA LYS A 10 -44.90 7.36 -4.26
C LYS A 10 -43.45 6.89 -4.21
N SER A 11 -43.12 5.94 -5.08
CA SER A 11 -41.76 5.49 -5.35
C SER A 11 -40.88 6.71 -5.68
N LEU A 12 -40.15 7.19 -4.67
CA LEU A 12 -39.29 8.38 -4.70
C LEU A 12 -37.80 8.03 -4.88
N LEU A 13 -37.52 6.78 -5.25
CA LEU A 13 -36.17 6.23 -5.46
C LEU A 13 -35.77 6.20 -6.93
N ARG A 14 -36.22 7.19 -7.72
CA ARG A 14 -35.73 7.41 -9.09
C ARG A 14 -35.20 8.82 -9.20
N GLY A 15 -33.89 8.94 -9.05
CA GLY A 15 -33.15 10.19 -9.16
C GLY A 15 -32.30 10.48 -7.93
N TRP A 16 -31.67 11.66 -7.97
CA TRP A 16 -30.73 12.25 -7.02
C TRP A 16 -30.81 11.83 -5.53
N PRO A 17 -32.00 11.71 -4.87
CA PRO A 17 -32.07 11.22 -3.48
C PRO A 17 -31.50 9.80 -3.29
N LEU A 18 -31.54 8.93 -4.30
CA LEU A 18 -30.92 7.60 -4.23
C LEU A 18 -29.38 7.71 -4.14
N VAL A 19 -28.79 8.64 -4.88
CA VAL A 19 -27.33 8.89 -4.84
C VAL A 19 -26.92 9.41 -3.48
N GLY A 20 -27.73 10.30 -2.88
CA GLY A 20 -27.51 10.78 -1.52
C GLY A 20 -27.55 9.65 -0.49
N LEU A 21 -28.55 8.76 -0.55
CA LEU A 21 -28.66 7.62 0.35
C LEU A 21 -27.52 6.60 0.17
N ILE A 22 -27.12 6.32 -1.06
CA ILE A 22 -25.99 5.43 -1.35
C ILE A 22 -24.70 6.06 -0.82
N GLY A 23 -24.46 7.34 -1.08
CA GLY A 23 -23.27 8.05 -0.61
C GLY A 23 -23.16 8.06 0.92
N VAL A 24 -24.24 8.42 1.62
CA VAL A 24 -24.28 8.40 3.09
C VAL A 24 -24.10 6.97 3.63
N GLY A 25 -24.73 5.99 2.99
CA GLY A 25 -24.58 4.58 3.35
C GLY A 25 -23.14 4.09 3.20
N LEU A 26 -22.48 4.40 2.08
CA LEU A 26 -21.09 4.04 1.84
C LEU A 26 -20.14 4.72 2.84
N THR A 27 -20.38 5.98 3.19
CA THR A 27 -19.59 6.69 4.21
C THR A 27 -19.75 6.05 5.59
N ALA A 28 -20.97 5.66 5.98
CA ALA A 28 -21.22 4.98 7.25
C ALA A 28 -20.52 3.60 7.31
N VAL A 29 -20.56 2.85 6.20
CA VAL A 29 -19.83 1.58 6.07
C VAL A 29 -18.31 1.81 6.16
N ALA A 30 -17.77 2.81 5.48
CA ALA A 30 -16.34 3.12 5.55
C ALA A 30 -15.88 3.50 6.96
N LEU A 31 -16.69 4.24 7.72
CA LEU A 31 -16.37 4.58 9.12
C LEU A 31 -16.48 3.37 10.06
N ALA A 32 -17.42 2.46 9.82
CA ALA A 32 -17.63 1.28 10.67
C ALA A 32 -16.61 0.17 10.42
N TYR A 33 -16.22 -0.05 9.15
CA TYR A 33 -15.37 -1.16 8.74
C TYR A 33 -13.94 -0.74 8.37
N GLY A 34 -13.65 0.57 8.34
CA GLY A 34 -12.42 1.10 7.79
C GLY A 34 -12.42 1.09 6.25
N GLY A 35 -11.79 2.08 5.62
CA GLY A 35 -11.59 2.08 4.18
C GLY A 35 -10.54 1.03 3.76
N VAL A 36 -10.70 0.43 2.57
CA VAL A 36 -9.70 -0.49 1.95
C VAL A 36 -8.36 0.19 1.58
N THR A 37 -8.20 1.46 1.94
CA THR A 37 -6.98 2.24 1.72
C THR A 37 -5.89 1.95 2.76
N GLY A 38 -6.17 1.11 3.76
CA GLY A 38 -5.24 0.79 4.86
C GLY A 38 -3.96 0.06 4.44
N ASP A 39 -3.90 -0.52 3.24
CA ASP A 39 -2.77 -1.36 2.76
C ASP A 39 -2.14 -0.85 1.45
N LEU A 40 -2.35 0.41 1.06
CA LEU A 40 -1.53 1.04 0.00
C LEU A 40 -0.22 1.61 0.54
N GLU A 41 -0.06 1.57 1.85
CA GLU A 41 1.19 1.85 2.49
C GLU A 41 2.10 0.64 2.19
N THR A 42 3.26 0.88 1.55
CA THR A 42 4.24 -0.16 1.16
C THR A 42 4.90 -0.83 2.40
N THR A 43 4.26 -0.72 3.56
CA THR A 43 4.57 -1.27 4.89
C THR A 43 4.34 -2.78 4.91
N GLY A 44 5.05 -3.51 4.05
CA GLY A 44 4.96 -4.96 4.02
C GLY A 44 6.10 -5.66 3.29
N CYS A 45 6.87 -4.93 2.47
CA CYS A 45 8.04 -5.49 1.84
C CYS A 45 9.24 -5.40 2.80
N ARG A 46 9.65 -6.56 3.32
CA ARG A 46 10.92 -6.75 4.01
C ARG A 46 11.75 -7.72 3.21
N VAL A 47 13.04 -7.41 3.11
CA VAL A 47 14.00 -8.25 2.42
C VAL A 47 15.19 -8.53 3.32
N VAL A 48 15.74 -9.73 3.19
CA VAL A 48 16.94 -10.20 3.89
C VAL A 48 18.09 -10.29 2.90
N VAL A 49 19.24 -9.76 3.30
CA VAL A 49 20.48 -9.79 2.51
C VAL A 49 21.04 -11.21 2.42
N GLN A 50 21.34 -11.66 1.21
CA GLN A 50 21.85 -13.01 0.92
C GLN A 50 23.35 -13.04 0.58
N GLY A 51 23.92 -11.92 0.11
CA GLY A 51 25.36 -11.80 -0.14
C GLY A 51 26.15 -11.46 1.12
N GLU A 52 27.41 -11.91 1.21
CA GLU A 52 28.30 -11.66 2.38
C GLU A 52 28.37 -10.18 2.76
N GLN A 53 28.60 -9.32 1.77
CA GLN A 53 28.47 -7.87 1.88
C GLN A 53 27.85 -7.29 0.63
N VAL A 54 26.75 -6.57 0.81
CA VAL A 54 26.01 -5.94 -0.28
C VAL A 54 26.11 -4.43 -0.18
N THR A 55 26.57 -3.79 -1.25
CA THR A 55 26.66 -2.33 -1.33
C THR A 55 25.29 -1.72 -1.61
N VAL A 56 24.86 -0.84 -0.70
CA VAL A 56 23.69 0.01 -0.86
C VAL A 56 24.10 1.30 -1.57
N ARG A 57 23.28 1.76 -2.51
CA ARG A 57 23.59 2.87 -3.42
C ARG A 57 22.55 3.97 -3.34
N ALA A 58 22.95 5.19 -3.69
CA ALA A 58 22.07 6.37 -3.62
C ALA A 58 21.05 6.45 -4.76
N ALA A 59 21.24 5.66 -5.83
CA ALA A 59 20.38 5.61 -7.02
C ALA A 59 20.45 4.17 -7.61
N PRO A 60 19.49 3.77 -8.46
CA PRO A 60 19.55 2.46 -9.12
C PRO A 60 20.71 2.42 -10.11
N GLY A 61 21.58 1.40 -10.01
CA GLY A 61 22.68 1.17 -10.96
C GLY A 61 24.06 0.99 -10.32
N ASN A 62 24.94 0.25 -11.00
CA ASN A 62 26.30 -0.03 -10.54
C ASN A 62 27.21 1.21 -10.49
N SER A 63 26.93 2.22 -11.31
CA SER A 63 27.66 3.49 -11.33
C SER A 63 27.19 4.49 -10.27
N ALA A 64 26.09 4.20 -9.57
CA ALA A 64 25.58 5.08 -8.52
C ALA A 64 26.49 5.06 -7.29
N ALA A 65 26.58 6.20 -6.61
CA ALA A 65 27.44 6.37 -5.45
C ALA A 65 27.09 5.36 -4.34
N PRO A 66 28.09 4.66 -3.76
CA PRO A 66 27.87 3.79 -2.61
C PRO A 66 27.55 4.64 -1.36
N VAL A 67 26.58 4.20 -0.56
CA VAL A 67 26.16 4.88 0.67
C VAL A 67 26.63 4.11 1.90
N ARG A 68 26.36 2.80 1.94
CA ARG A 68 26.74 1.89 3.03
C ARG A 68 26.84 0.46 2.51
N THR A 69 27.36 -0.44 3.34
CA THR A 69 27.32 -1.88 3.09
C THR A 69 26.41 -2.56 4.11
N LEU A 70 25.69 -3.59 3.68
CA LEU A 70 24.87 -4.44 4.53
C LEU A 70 25.50 -5.85 4.58
N PRO A 71 25.73 -6.43 5.77
CA PRO A 71 26.17 -7.80 5.88
C PRO A 71 25.05 -8.80 5.57
N VAL A 72 25.42 -10.02 5.21
CA VAL A 72 24.49 -11.15 5.06
C VAL A 72 23.58 -11.31 6.28
N GLY A 73 22.32 -11.69 6.02
CA GLY A 73 21.30 -11.88 7.06
C GLY A 73 20.68 -10.58 7.57
N THR A 74 21.16 -9.42 7.14
CA THR A 74 20.52 -8.14 7.54
C THR A 74 19.13 -8.04 6.91
N GLU A 75 18.13 -7.81 7.74
CA GLU A 75 16.77 -7.50 7.28
C GLU A 75 16.60 -5.98 7.15
N VAL A 76 16.06 -5.54 6.01
CA VAL A 76 15.77 -4.13 5.74
C VAL A 76 14.37 -3.97 5.18
N ALA A 77 13.74 -2.85 5.52
CA ALA A 77 12.48 -2.45 4.91
C ALA A 77 12.75 -2.01 3.46
N ALA A 78 11.92 -2.52 2.55
CA ALA A 78 12.00 -2.21 1.14
C ALA A 78 10.66 -1.76 0.59
N GLU A 79 10.68 -1.15 -0.58
CA GLU A 79 9.48 -0.84 -1.35
C GLU A 79 9.28 -1.93 -2.42
N THR A 80 8.08 -2.01 -2.98
CA THR A 80 7.78 -2.88 -4.14
C THR A 80 8.39 -2.36 -5.45
N ILE A 81 9.20 -1.29 -5.38
CA ILE A 81 9.80 -0.63 -6.54
C ILE A 81 11.13 -1.31 -6.89
N VAL A 82 11.25 -1.72 -8.15
CA VAL A 82 12.49 -2.23 -8.75
C VAL A 82 12.78 -1.43 -10.01
N ASP A 83 14.01 -0.96 -10.15
CA ASP A 83 14.50 -0.23 -11.32
C ASP A 83 15.93 -0.67 -11.66
N GLY A 84 16.17 -0.99 -12.94
CA GLY A 84 17.49 -1.38 -13.43
C GLY A 84 18.15 -2.59 -12.73
N GLY A 85 17.36 -3.50 -12.15
CA GLY A 85 17.87 -4.62 -11.35
C GLY A 85 18.19 -4.27 -9.89
N PHE A 86 17.78 -3.08 -9.43
CA PHE A 86 17.94 -2.64 -8.06
C PHE A 86 16.56 -2.47 -7.41
N ARG A 87 16.43 -2.96 -6.19
CA ARG A 87 15.25 -2.74 -5.34
C ARG A 87 15.47 -1.51 -4.49
N LYS A 88 14.42 -0.69 -4.37
CA LYS A 88 14.40 0.48 -3.50
C LYS A 88 14.18 0.07 -2.04
N LEU A 89 14.99 0.62 -1.15
CA LEU A 89 14.81 0.51 0.30
C LEU A 89 13.87 1.62 0.77
N THR A 90 13.01 1.31 1.74
CA THR A 90 12.10 2.29 2.33
C THR A 90 12.89 3.40 3.04
N GLU A 91 14.04 3.03 3.60
CA GLU A 91 14.95 3.99 4.22
C GLU A 91 15.66 4.82 3.15
N GLN A 92 15.47 6.14 3.23
CA GLN A 92 16.40 7.14 2.68
C GLN A 92 16.60 7.07 1.14
N ASN A 93 15.62 6.56 0.39
CA ASN A 93 15.65 6.41 -1.08
C ASN A 93 16.89 5.65 -1.59
N GLN A 94 17.33 4.65 -0.84
CA GLN A 94 18.51 3.86 -1.16
C GLN A 94 18.15 2.64 -2.01
N TRP A 95 19.17 2.04 -2.64
CA TRP A 95 18.98 0.97 -3.62
C TRP A 95 19.94 -0.19 -3.37
N VAL A 96 19.45 -1.41 -3.56
CA VAL A 96 20.19 -2.66 -3.37
C VAL A 96 20.00 -3.58 -4.59
N PRO A 97 21.02 -4.31 -5.08
CA PRO A 97 20.82 -5.26 -6.18
C PRO A 97 19.75 -6.30 -5.83
N VAL A 98 18.79 -6.53 -6.73
CA VAL A 98 17.66 -7.43 -6.47
C VAL A 98 18.11 -8.86 -6.21
N ASP A 99 19.14 -9.33 -6.91
CA ASP A 99 19.69 -10.70 -6.78
C ASP A 99 20.47 -10.91 -5.47
N SER A 100 20.73 -9.85 -4.73
CA SER A 100 21.49 -9.89 -3.48
C SER A 100 20.62 -9.93 -2.22
N VAL A 101 19.29 -9.88 -2.39
CA VAL A 101 18.30 -9.87 -1.32
C VAL A 101 17.13 -10.79 -1.65
N ALA A 102 16.51 -11.38 -0.63
CA ALA A 102 15.31 -12.20 -0.78
C ALA A 102 14.18 -11.64 0.09
N ALA A 103 12.93 -11.72 -0.36
CA ALA A 103 11.79 -11.33 0.46
C ALA A 103 11.69 -12.24 1.70
N THR A 104 11.45 -11.66 2.88
CA THR A 104 11.21 -12.45 4.09
C THR A 104 9.84 -13.14 4.03
N PRO A 105 9.65 -14.27 4.75
CA PRO A 105 8.37 -14.97 4.75
C PRO A 105 7.21 -14.08 5.16
N GLY A 106 6.13 -14.10 4.37
CA GLY A 106 4.94 -13.26 4.61
C GLY A 106 5.06 -11.82 4.14
N SER A 107 6.22 -11.39 3.64
CA SER A 107 6.38 -10.08 3.02
C SER A 107 5.70 -10.01 1.66
N ARG A 108 5.19 -8.81 1.34
CA ARG A 108 4.62 -8.49 0.02
C ARG A 108 5.58 -7.58 -0.72
N CYS A 109 6.52 -8.22 -1.41
CA CYS A 109 7.46 -7.65 -2.37
C CYS A 109 7.18 -8.28 -3.75
#